data_AF-A0A3L6NUR8-F1
#
_entry.id   AF-A0A3L6NUR8-F1
#
_cell.length_a   1.000
_cell.length_b   1.000
_cell.length_c   1.000
_cell.angle_alpha   90.00
_cell.angle_beta   90.00
_cell.angle_gamma   90.00
#
_symmetry.space_group_name_H-M   'P 1'
#
loop_
_entity.id
_entity.type
_entity.pdbx_description
1 polymer ?
#
loop_
_entity_poly.entity_id
_entity_poly.type
_entity_poly.pdbx_seq_one_letter_code
_entity_poly.pdbx_strand_id
1 'polypeptide(L)'
;MLPKFITNILVSGALVAAATQEPLQPNQCDVTCQLAYRKALALESSRWVNQNVSTDDFYSNPSNLSDYSAGDLVKWENVPADQASKRWTLPGGVSMSRFFYITEDIDGKPIPATGFVLTPYSNPLGNDKPFRTLVWTHGTAGGTRQCAPSNHRALYYEWSGPFALVQQGYVVIAPDYAGQGSDIPQGFMYESGALHAGDVSFGLQAARKALGKRITKEWVVIGHSEGGMTAWRTDEREAKPGKATGGFLGAVAIAPALQPIKLIPESFRRAKDGPAGDVVSIFLLQSISRLFPSIKVEDYVTDIVLSRIALADQGCIITGGTLYGSLTVKQLYKNTSWIEHPDFVDWQKRYNGAGEHPLAAPMLVIQGDDDILTYAEYAEEDFNATCKKYPESTAEYRLYHKTDHGLALSVSMADFFPWIEDRFNKVKLNKGCKKTVIKPVTDNFGLTSQDWQVAL
;
A
#
# COMPACT_ATOMS: atom_id res chain seq x y z
N MET A 1 39.01 -59.51 0.30
CA MET A 1 40.31 -58.95 0.71
C MET A 1 40.20 -57.43 0.80
N LEU A 2 40.39 -56.84 1.98
CA LEU A 2 41.10 -55.55 2.13
C LEU A 2 42.62 -55.82 1.87
N PRO A 3 43.53 -54.83 1.70
CA PRO A 3 43.51 -53.42 2.16
C PRO A 3 44.01 -52.42 1.05
N LYS A 4 44.52 -51.17 1.25
CA LYS A 4 44.75 -50.28 2.42
C LYS A 4 44.79 -48.78 2.00
N PHE A 5 44.28 -47.93 2.89
CA PHE A 5 44.60 -46.52 3.20
C PHE A 5 45.90 -45.87 2.67
N ILE A 6 45.82 -44.56 2.34
CA ILE A 6 46.69 -43.50 2.91
C ILE A 6 45.83 -42.29 3.32
N THR A 7 46.17 -41.68 4.46
CA THR A 7 45.50 -40.54 5.13
C THR A 7 46.29 -39.25 4.93
N ASN A 8 45.63 -38.07 4.91
CA ASN A 8 46.19 -36.77 5.31
C ASN A 8 45.03 -35.82 5.69
N ILE A 9 44.70 -35.72 6.98
CA ILE A 9 45.12 -34.63 7.91
C ILE A 9 44.46 -33.28 7.59
N LEU A 10 43.40 -32.99 8.37
CA LEU A 10 42.87 -31.65 8.60
C LEU A 10 43.88 -30.83 9.42
N VAL A 11 44.15 -29.59 9.01
CA VAL A 11 44.77 -28.57 9.87
C VAL A 11 43.78 -27.42 10.03
N SER A 12 43.21 -27.32 11.23
CA SER A 12 42.31 -26.23 11.60
C SER A 12 43.09 -24.94 11.82
N GLY A 13 43.19 -24.10 10.78
CA GLY A 13 43.77 -22.77 10.85
C GLY A 13 42.73 -21.72 11.28
N ALA A 14 42.54 -21.53 12.59
CA ALA A 14 41.70 -20.46 13.12
C ALA A 14 42.40 -19.09 12.97
N LEU A 15 42.28 -18.47 11.79
CA LEU A 15 42.60 -17.06 11.61
C LEU A 15 41.48 -16.20 12.19
N VAL A 16 41.60 -15.87 13.49
CA VAL A 16 40.87 -14.75 14.09
C VAL A 16 41.45 -13.48 13.49
N ALA A 17 40.95 -13.09 12.32
CA ALA A 17 41.11 -11.73 11.83
C ALA A 17 40.39 -10.82 12.83
N ALA A 18 41.16 -10.10 13.65
CA ALA A 18 40.61 -9.00 14.42
C ALA A 18 39.99 -8.02 13.42
N ALA A 19 38.67 -7.91 13.41
CA ALA A 19 37.96 -6.96 12.59
C ALA A 19 38.32 -5.56 13.11
N THR A 20 39.35 -4.96 12.51
CA THR A 20 39.58 -3.52 12.60
C THR A 20 38.29 -2.87 12.15
N GLN A 21 37.63 -2.12 13.04
CA GLN A 21 36.49 -1.30 12.66
C GLN A 21 36.98 -0.36 11.56
N GLU A 22 36.61 -0.65 10.31
CA GLU A 22 36.75 0.34 9.26
C GLU A 22 35.99 1.59 9.71
N PRO A 23 36.54 2.80 9.45
CA PRO A 23 35.86 4.02 9.83
C PRO A 23 34.46 4.00 9.22
N LEU A 24 33.45 4.05 10.09
CA LEU A 24 32.05 4.15 9.68
C LEU A 24 31.97 5.24 8.61
N GLN A 25 31.45 4.87 7.44
CA GLN A 25 31.16 5.84 6.37
C GLN A 25 30.29 6.98 6.95
N PRO A 26 30.30 8.18 6.36
CA PRO A 26 29.56 9.35 6.90
C PRO A 26 28.06 9.11 7.17
N ASN A 27 27.50 8.04 6.61
CA ASN A 27 26.12 7.57 6.74
C ASN A 27 25.92 6.42 7.76
N GLN A 28 26.90 6.16 8.63
CA GLN A 28 26.91 5.09 9.65
C GLN A 28 26.41 3.72 9.11
N CYS A 29 26.73 3.44 7.85
CA CYS A 29 26.33 2.25 7.11
C CYS A 29 27.62 1.61 6.60
N ASP A 30 28.00 0.50 7.23
CA ASP A 30 29.22 -0.24 6.92
C ASP A 30 29.19 -0.88 5.52
N VAL A 31 30.28 -1.58 5.14
CA VAL A 31 30.37 -2.23 3.82
C VAL A 31 29.22 -3.21 3.57
N THR A 32 28.79 -3.96 4.59
CA THR A 32 27.67 -4.91 4.49
C THR A 32 26.35 -4.19 4.23
N CYS A 33 26.07 -3.14 5.00
CA CYS A 33 24.92 -2.26 4.86
C CYS A 33 24.91 -1.58 3.48
N GLN A 34 26.05 -1.07 3.01
CA GLN A 34 26.19 -0.44 1.69
C GLN A 34 25.93 -1.40 0.53
N LEU A 35 26.43 -2.64 0.62
CA LEU A 35 26.20 -3.67 -0.39
C LEU A 35 24.73 -4.10 -0.42
N ALA A 36 24.11 -4.29 0.75
CA ALA A 36 22.69 -4.62 0.86
C ALA A 36 21.81 -3.49 0.28
N TYR A 37 22.07 -2.25 0.70
CA TYR A 37 21.43 -1.03 0.20
C TYR A 37 21.49 -0.94 -1.33
N ARG A 38 22.69 -1.02 -1.93
CA ARG A 38 22.87 -0.92 -3.39
C ARG A 38 22.15 -2.04 -4.13
N LYS A 39 22.08 -3.24 -3.56
CA LYS A 39 21.33 -4.37 -4.13
C LYS A 39 19.82 -4.13 -4.08
N ALA A 40 19.29 -3.60 -2.97
CA ALA A 40 17.89 -3.25 -2.83
C ALA A 40 17.48 -2.12 -3.78
N LEU A 41 18.28 -1.05 -3.86
CA LEU A 41 18.06 0.05 -4.78
C LEU A 41 18.13 -0.40 -6.25
N ALA A 42 19.10 -1.23 -6.63
CA ALA A 42 19.18 -1.77 -8.00
C ALA A 42 17.99 -2.69 -8.35
N LEU A 43 17.46 -3.44 -7.37
CA LEU A 43 16.24 -4.24 -7.55
C LEU A 43 15.03 -3.33 -7.81
N GLU A 44 14.78 -2.34 -6.96
CA GLU A 44 13.65 -1.42 -7.13
C GLU A 44 13.78 -0.56 -8.39
N SER A 45 14.98 -0.04 -8.69
CA SER A 45 15.19 0.80 -9.86
C SER A 45 15.04 0.05 -11.18
N SER A 46 15.39 -1.24 -11.22
CA SER A 46 15.10 -2.12 -12.38
C SER A 46 13.60 -2.31 -12.66
N ARG A 47 12.76 -2.05 -11.64
CA ARG A 47 11.29 -2.12 -11.68
C ARG A 47 10.63 -0.76 -11.93
N TRP A 48 11.37 0.32 -12.21
CA TRP A 48 10.77 1.60 -12.61
C TRP A 48 10.68 1.77 -14.13
N VAL A 49 9.60 2.41 -14.59
CA VAL A 49 9.38 2.76 -16.01
C VAL A 49 10.23 3.96 -16.40
N ASN A 50 10.23 5.02 -15.59
CA ASN A 50 11.17 6.13 -15.68
C ASN A 50 12.04 6.15 -14.42
N GLN A 51 13.36 6.30 -14.57
CA GLN A 51 14.33 6.39 -13.47
C GLN A 51 14.25 7.71 -12.69
N ASN A 52 13.59 8.74 -13.24
CA ASN A 52 13.28 9.98 -12.56
C ASN A 52 11.89 10.45 -13.00
N VAL A 53 10.87 10.23 -12.18
CA VAL A 53 9.48 10.64 -12.49
C VAL A 53 9.30 12.12 -12.82
N SER A 54 10.22 13.00 -12.40
CA SER A 54 10.16 14.43 -12.73
C SER A 54 10.56 14.77 -14.17
N THR A 55 11.05 13.80 -14.95
CA THR A 55 11.34 13.97 -16.39
C THR A 55 10.25 13.39 -17.30
N ASP A 56 9.21 12.77 -16.74
CA ASP A 56 8.03 12.34 -17.50
C ASP A 56 6.99 13.46 -17.51
N ASP A 57 6.72 14.00 -18.70
CA ASP A 57 5.69 15.03 -18.92
C ASP A 57 4.29 14.60 -18.48
N PHE A 58 4.05 13.30 -18.25
CA PHE A 58 2.81 12.84 -17.62
C PHE A 58 2.68 13.30 -16.16
N TYR A 59 3.72 13.15 -15.33
CA TYR A 59 3.66 13.48 -13.89
C TYR A 59 3.85 14.96 -13.58
N SER A 60 4.24 15.80 -14.55
CA SER A 60 4.45 17.23 -14.34
C SER A 60 3.14 17.99 -14.08
N ASN A 61 3.15 18.97 -13.17
CA ASN A 61 1.99 19.85 -12.98
C ASN A 61 1.87 20.81 -14.19
N PRO A 62 0.70 20.93 -14.84
CA PRO A 62 0.49 21.93 -15.88
C PRO A 62 0.45 23.35 -15.27
N SER A 63 0.79 24.37 -16.06
CA SER A 63 0.82 25.77 -15.60
C SER A 63 -0.54 26.31 -15.19
N ASN A 64 -1.64 25.73 -15.69
CA ASN A 64 -3.02 26.10 -15.38
C ASN A 64 -3.67 25.17 -14.33
N LEU A 65 -2.87 24.50 -13.48
CA LEU A 65 -3.38 23.56 -12.47
C LEU A 65 -4.44 24.19 -11.54
N SER A 66 -4.35 25.49 -11.28
CA SER A 66 -5.31 26.28 -10.47
C SER A 66 -6.73 26.34 -11.03
N ASP A 67 -6.91 26.05 -12.31
CA ASP A 67 -8.19 26.21 -13.02
C ASP A 67 -9.10 24.98 -12.84
N TYR A 68 -8.56 23.88 -12.33
CA TYR A 68 -9.24 22.60 -12.17
C TYR A 68 -9.82 22.42 -10.76
N SER A 69 -10.96 21.74 -10.66
CA SER A 69 -11.62 21.40 -9.39
C SER A 69 -11.46 19.92 -9.04
N ALA A 70 -11.65 19.56 -7.76
CA ALA A 70 -11.62 18.16 -7.33
C ALA A 70 -12.60 17.30 -8.14
N GLY A 71 -12.13 16.14 -8.61
CA GLY A 71 -12.81 15.26 -9.56
C GLY A 71 -12.58 15.59 -11.04
N ASP A 72 -11.79 16.62 -11.38
CA ASP A 72 -11.39 16.89 -12.76
C ASP A 72 -10.27 15.97 -13.26
N LEU A 73 -10.39 15.64 -14.54
CA LEU A 73 -9.40 14.90 -15.30
C LEU A 73 -8.54 15.91 -16.05
N VAL A 74 -7.24 15.94 -15.74
CA VAL A 74 -6.27 16.88 -16.30
C VAL A 74 -5.55 16.27 -17.51
N LYS A 75 -5.10 15.01 -17.38
CA LYS A 75 -4.44 14.26 -18.45
C LYS A 75 -4.97 12.83 -18.50
N TRP A 76 -5.13 12.30 -19.72
CA TRP A 76 -5.43 10.89 -19.96
C TRP A 76 -4.51 10.38 -21.07
N GLU A 77 -3.75 9.33 -20.78
CA GLU A 77 -2.79 8.72 -21.71
C GLU A 77 -3.14 7.24 -21.88
N ASN A 78 -3.63 6.85 -23.06
CA ASN A 78 -3.74 5.44 -23.41
C ASN A 78 -2.34 4.91 -23.74
N VAL A 79 -1.90 3.84 -23.09
CA VAL A 79 -0.60 3.21 -23.39
C VAL A 79 -0.76 2.36 -24.67
N PRO A 80 -0.02 2.63 -25.76
CA PRO A 80 -0.09 1.81 -26.97
C PRO A 80 0.32 0.36 -26.70
N ALA A 81 -0.33 -0.60 -27.34
CA ALA A 81 -0.11 -2.03 -27.07
C ALA A 81 1.37 -2.46 -27.24
N ASP A 82 2.09 -1.87 -28.20
CA ASP A 82 3.51 -2.16 -28.40
C ASP A 82 4.42 -1.55 -27.30
N GLN A 83 3.96 -0.54 -26.56
CA GLN A 83 4.65 0.06 -25.43
C GLN A 83 4.26 -0.61 -24.11
N ALA A 84 3.02 -1.09 -24.01
CA ALA A 84 2.42 -1.68 -22.81
C ALA A 84 3.22 -2.90 -22.28
N SER A 85 3.80 -3.71 -23.16
CA SER A 85 4.66 -4.85 -22.78
C SER A 85 6.17 -4.57 -22.87
N LYS A 86 6.59 -3.36 -23.26
CA LYS A 86 8.01 -2.93 -23.26
C LYS A 86 8.35 -2.14 -22.00
N ARG A 87 7.53 -1.14 -21.71
CA ARG A 87 7.68 -0.24 -20.55
C ARG A 87 7.17 -0.93 -19.29
N TRP A 88 5.91 -1.39 -19.33
CA TRP A 88 5.30 -2.20 -18.28
C TRP A 88 5.40 -3.71 -18.59
N THR A 89 5.10 -4.53 -17.60
CA THR A 89 5.09 -5.99 -17.65
C THR A 89 3.67 -6.52 -17.43
N LEU A 90 2.72 -5.96 -18.20
CA LEU A 90 1.30 -6.30 -18.07
C LEU A 90 1.01 -7.75 -18.50
N PRO A 91 0.00 -8.41 -17.91
CA PRO A 91 -0.52 -9.67 -18.42
C PRO A 91 -1.03 -9.52 -19.87
N GLY A 92 -0.88 -10.58 -20.67
CA GLY A 92 -1.37 -10.60 -22.05
C GLY A 92 -2.86 -10.26 -22.15
N GLY A 93 -3.22 -9.42 -23.13
CA GLY A 93 -4.59 -8.96 -23.37
C GLY A 93 -5.05 -7.81 -22.47
N VAL A 94 -4.30 -7.42 -21.43
CA VAL A 94 -4.64 -6.26 -20.60
C VAL A 94 -4.19 -4.97 -21.28
N SER A 95 -5.12 -4.02 -21.42
CA SER A 95 -4.81 -2.66 -21.86
C SER A 95 -4.67 -1.71 -20.66
N MET A 96 -3.80 -0.71 -20.77
CA MET A 96 -3.53 0.26 -19.70
C MET A 96 -3.76 1.69 -20.18
N SER A 97 -4.19 2.55 -19.26
CA SER A 97 -4.09 4.01 -19.39
C SER A 97 -3.53 4.62 -18.12
N ARG A 98 -2.77 5.70 -18.23
CA ARG A 98 -2.40 6.57 -17.09
C ARG A 98 -3.33 7.78 -17.06
N PHE A 99 -3.66 8.27 -15.87
CA PHE A 99 -4.48 9.47 -15.72
C PHE A 99 -3.98 10.39 -14.59
N PHE A 100 -3.98 11.70 -14.87
CA PHE A 100 -3.69 12.76 -13.91
C PHE A 100 -5.01 13.45 -13.61
N TYR A 101 -5.33 13.59 -12.34
CA TYR A 101 -6.61 14.13 -11.87
C TYR A 101 -6.42 15.02 -10.65
N ILE A 102 -7.48 15.69 -10.25
CA ILE A 102 -7.51 16.53 -9.06
C ILE A 102 -8.32 15.85 -7.96
N THR A 103 -7.74 15.80 -6.76
CA THR A 103 -8.32 15.33 -5.50
C THR A 103 -8.40 16.52 -4.52
N GLU A 104 -8.59 16.29 -3.23
CA GLU A 104 -8.66 17.35 -2.21
C GLU A 104 -7.65 17.15 -1.07
N ASP A 105 -7.12 18.24 -0.53
CA ASP A 105 -6.38 18.23 0.73
C ASP A 105 -7.32 18.16 1.96
N ILE A 106 -6.75 18.21 3.16
CA ILE A 106 -7.51 18.14 4.41
C ILE A 106 -8.50 19.30 4.62
N ASP A 107 -8.27 20.44 3.97
CA ASP A 107 -9.15 21.62 4.00
C ASP A 107 -10.19 21.59 2.86
N GLY A 108 -10.15 20.57 1.99
CA GLY A 108 -10.98 20.46 0.79
C GLY A 108 -10.46 21.26 -0.40
N LYS A 109 -9.20 21.72 -0.38
CA LYS A 109 -8.61 22.49 -1.50
C LYS A 109 -8.16 21.53 -2.61
N PRO A 110 -8.32 21.91 -3.89
CA PRO A 110 -7.86 21.11 -5.02
C PRO A 110 -6.35 20.84 -4.99
N ILE A 111 -5.94 19.56 -5.05
CA ILE A 111 -4.53 19.14 -5.22
C ILE A 111 -4.43 18.05 -6.30
N PRO A 112 -3.29 17.92 -7.01
CA PRO A 112 -3.12 16.90 -8.04
C PRO A 112 -2.83 15.50 -7.48
N ALA A 113 -3.29 14.48 -8.19
CA ALA A 113 -2.95 13.07 -7.99
C ALA A 113 -2.85 12.35 -9.35
N THR A 114 -2.22 11.17 -9.35
CA THR A 114 -2.10 10.31 -10.54
C THR A 114 -2.60 8.90 -10.26
N GLY A 115 -2.76 8.13 -11.31
CA GLY A 115 -3.10 6.71 -11.21
C GLY A 115 -3.12 6.04 -12.58
N PHE A 116 -3.53 4.78 -12.60
CA PHE A 116 -3.69 3.99 -13.80
C PHE A 116 -5.05 3.28 -13.87
N VAL A 117 -5.43 2.90 -15.09
CA VAL A 117 -6.60 2.06 -15.35
C VAL A 117 -6.17 0.84 -16.15
N LEU A 118 -6.57 -0.35 -15.69
CA LEU A 118 -6.46 -1.60 -16.43
C LEU A 118 -7.81 -2.01 -17.00
N THR A 119 -7.84 -2.38 -18.28
CA THR A 119 -9.02 -2.86 -18.99
C THR A 119 -8.75 -4.26 -19.54
N PRO A 120 -9.61 -5.26 -19.27
CA PRO A 120 -9.43 -6.61 -19.78
C PRO A 120 -9.75 -6.69 -21.28
N TYR A 121 -9.24 -7.73 -21.94
CA TYR A 121 -9.38 -7.92 -23.38
C TYR A 121 -10.84 -8.01 -23.86
N SER A 122 -11.70 -8.63 -23.08
CA SER A 122 -13.13 -8.84 -23.39
C SER A 122 -13.99 -8.70 -22.14
N ASN A 123 -15.26 -8.31 -22.33
CA ASN A 123 -16.22 -8.24 -21.23
C ASN A 123 -16.92 -9.60 -21.06
N PRO A 124 -16.79 -10.31 -19.93
CA PRO A 124 -17.50 -11.58 -19.69
C PRO A 124 -19.03 -11.41 -19.68
N LEU A 125 -19.54 -10.19 -19.48
CA LEU A 125 -20.98 -9.88 -19.55
C LEU A 125 -21.51 -9.64 -20.97
N GLY A 126 -20.64 -9.64 -21.98
CA GLY A 126 -20.97 -9.36 -23.38
C GLY A 126 -20.54 -7.96 -23.85
N ASN A 127 -20.27 -7.83 -25.15
CA ASN A 127 -19.69 -6.62 -25.76
C ASN A 127 -20.62 -5.39 -25.76
N ASP A 128 -21.92 -5.58 -25.52
CA ASP A 128 -22.91 -4.50 -25.41
C ASP A 128 -23.09 -4.01 -23.95
N LYS A 129 -22.47 -4.68 -22.98
CA LYS A 129 -22.53 -4.31 -21.56
C LYS A 129 -21.33 -3.46 -21.14
N PRO A 130 -21.51 -2.56 -20.15
CA PRO A 130 -20.37 -1.95 -19.47
C PRO A 130 -19.57 -3.02 -18.69
N PHE A 131 -18.26 -2.81 -18.56
CA PHE A 131 -17.42 -3.56 -17.64
C PHE A 131 -17.76 -3.21 -16.19
N ARG A 132 -17.72 -4.20 -15.29
CA ARG A 132 -17.82 -3.96 -13.84
C ARG A 132 -16.58 -3.19 -13.36
N THR A 133 -16.78 -2.22 -12.47
CA THR A 133 -15.73 -1.27 -12.04
C THR A 133 -15.21 -1.60 -10.66
N LEU A 134 -13.90 -1.85 -10.53
CA LEU A 134 -13.22 -1.93 -9.24
C LEU A 134 -12.27 -0.75 -9.06
N VAL A 135 -12.11 -0.30 -7.83
CA VAL A 135 -10.98 0.54 -7.43
C VAL A 135 -10.02 -0.29 -6.59
N TRP A 136 -8.76 -0.39 -7.02
CA TRP A 136 -7.67 -1.00 -6.25
C TRP A 136 -6.94 0.07 -5.45
N THR A 137 -6.70 -0.20 -4.17
CA THR A 137 -5.93 0.64 -3.26
C THR A 137 -4.71 -0.13 -2.75
N HIS A 138 -3.52 0.36 -3.08
CA HIS A 138 -2.25 -0.32 -2.77
C HIS A 138 -1.79 -0.08 -1.33
N GLY A 139 -0.97 -1.01 -0.81
CA GLY A 139 -0.23 -0.82 0.44
C GLY A 139 1.03 0.05 0.27
N THR A 140 1.88 0.09 1.30
CA THR A 140 3.06 0.97 1.38
C THR A 140 4.08 0.78 0.25
N ALA A 141 3.99 1.59 -0.81
CA ALA A 141 4.93 1.55 -1.93
C ALA A 141 6.29 2.17 -1.57
N GLY A 142 6.28 3.34 -0.93
CA GLY A 142 7.49 4.04 -0.47
C GLY A 142 7.24 5.52 -0.19
N GLY A 143 8.20 6.22 0.41
CA GLY A 143 8.03 7.60 0.86
C GLY A 143 8.13 8.69 -0.24
N THR A 144 8.51 8.34 -1.47
CA THR A 144 8.90 9.32 -2.51
C THR A 144 8.09 9.21 -3.80
N ARG A 145 8.15 10.24 -4.65
CA ARG A 145 7.44 10.28 -5.93
C ARG A 145 7.88 9.18 -6.92
N GLN A 146 9.07 8.64 -6.73
CA GLN A 146 9.63 7.59 -7.58
C GLN A 146 8.89 6.25 -7.41
N CYS A 147 8.22 6.08 -6.27
CA CYS A 147 7.52 4.88 -5.84
C CYS A 147 6.05 4.79 -6.28
N ALA A 148 5.57 5.71 -7.13
CA ALA A 148 4.24 5.63 -7.74
C ALA A 148 3.98 4.23 -8.34
N PRO A 149 2.88 3.54 -7.98
CA PRO A 149 2.46 2.30 -8.64
C PRO A 149 2.42 2.41 -10.17
N SER A 150 1.93 3.53 -10.72
CA SER A 150 1.91 3.80 -12.17
C SER A 150 3.31 3.90 -12.80
N ASN A 151 4.36 4.20 -12.02
CA ASN A 151 5.76 4.15 -12.43
C ASN A 151 6.42 2.77 -12.18
N HIS A 152 5.81 1.88 -11.41
CA HIS A 152 6.26 0.51 -11.28
C HIS A 152 5.94 -0.28 -12.57
N ARG A 153 6.93 -0.95 -13.17
CA ARG A 153 6.75 -1.68 -14.44
C ARG A 153 5.68 -2.76 -14.33
N ALA A 154 5.57 -3.39 -13.17
CA ALA A 154 4.55 -4.40 -12.89
C ALA A 154 3.34 -3.85 -12.10
N LEU A 155 3.22 -2.51 -12.03
CA LEU A 155 2.14 -1.75 -11.39
C LEU A 155 1.96 -1.90 -9.88
N TYR A 156 2.87 -2.63 -9.23
CA TYR A 156 2.96 -2.84 -7.79
C TYR A 156 1.79 -3.72 -7.28
N TYR A 157 2.09 -4.67 -6.41
CA TYR A 157 1.23 -5.83 -6.07
C TYR A 157 0.95 -6.82 -7.21
N GLU A 158 1.11 -6.47 -8.49
CA GLU A 158 1.08 -7.43 -9.61
C GLU A 158 -0.14 -8.37 -9.55
N TRP A 159 0.11 -9.69 -9.49
CA TRP A 159 -0.87 -10.77 -9.37
C TRP A 159 -1.47 -10.94 -7.97
N SER A 160 -0.91 -10.31 -6.94
CA SER A 160 -1.56 -10.24 -5.62
C SER A 160 -2.67 -9.19 -5.57
N GLY A 161 -2.67 -8.23 -6.50
CA GLY A 161 -3.68 -7.18 -6.61
C GLY A 161 -4.15 -6.92 -8.05
N PRO A 162 -3.70 -5.84 -8.71
CA PRO A 162 -4.34 -5.29 -9.90
C PRO A 162 -4.42 -6.25 -11.10
N PHE A 163 -3.45 -7.16 -11.27
CA PHE A 163 -3.48 -8.14 -12.36
C PHE A 163 -4.48 -9.27 -12.12
N ALA A 164 -4.64 -9.75 -10.88
CA ALA A 164 -5.68 -10.71 -10.56
C ALA A 164 -7.08 -10.10 -10.74
N LEU A 165 -7.27 -8.85 -10.28
CA LEU A 165 -8.53 -8.13 -10.41
C LEU A 165 -8.96 -7.95 -11.87
N VAL A 166 -8.07 -7.47 -12.75
CA VAL A 166 -8.42 -7.26 -14.17
C VAL A 166 -8.65 -8.58 -14.90
N GLN A 167 -7.93 -9.65 -14.55
CA GLN A 167 -8.10 -10.97 -15.17
C GLN A 167 -9.41 -11.68 -14.77
N GLN A 168 -10.11 -11.22 -13.73
CA GLN A 168 -11.51 -11.61 -13.47
C GLN A 168 -12.54 -10.82 -14.30
N GLY A 169 -12.11 -10.01 -15.28
CA GLY A 169 -13.00 -9.30 -16.21
C GLY A 169 -13.50 -7.94 -15.72
N TYR A 170 -12.94 -7.40 -14.65
CA TYR A 170 -13.23 -6.06 -14.14
C TYR A 170 -12.34 -5.00 -14.81
N VAL A 171 -12.86 -3.80 -15.03
CA VAL A 171 -12.00 -2.62 -15.22
C VAL A 171 -11.53 -2.16 -13.84
N VAL A 172 -10.21 -2.06 -13.68
CA VAL A 172 -9.56 -1.70 -12.41
C VAL A 172 -9.02 -0.29 -12.53
N ILE A 173 -9.48 0.61 -11.68
CA ILE A 173 -8.93 1.96 -11.50
C ILE A 173 -8.03 1.91 -10.26
N ALA A 174 -6.82 2.44 -10.33
CA ALA A 174 -5.85 2.42 -9.24
C ALA A 174 -5.20 3.79 -9.09
N PRO A 175 -5.60 4.58 -8.07
CA PRO A 175 -4.85 5.76 -7.64
C PRO A 175 -3.42 5.40 -7.21
N ASP A 176 -2.47 6.30 -7.44
CA ASP A 176 -1.16 6.29 -6.79
C ASP A 176 -1.19 6.96 -5.39
N TYR A 177 -2.30 7.65 -5.08
CA TYR A 177 -2.45 8.66 -4.00
C TYR A 177 -1.73 10.00 -4.27
N ALA A 178 -2.23 11.06 -3.63
CA ALA A 178 -1.70 12.41 -3.76
C ALA A 178 -0.24 12.52 -3.25
N GLY A 179 0.65 13.07 -4.08
CA GLY A 179 2.08 13.24 -3.77
C GLY A 179 2.95 12.00 -3.97
N GLN A 180 2.37 10.84 -4.28
CA GLN A 180 3.13 9.62 -4.61
C GLN A 180 3.57 9.59 -6.09
N GLY A 181 2.82 10.23 -7.00
CA GLY A 181 3.21 10.42 -8.40
C GLY A 181 3.11 11.88 -8.85
N SER A 182 2.05 12.57 -8.43
CA SER A 182 1.94 14.03 -8.55
C SER A 182 2.95 14.78 -7.70
N ASP A 183 3.22 16.03 -8.06
CA ASP A 183 4.09 16.93 -7.29
C ASP A 183 3.25 17.90 -6.45
N ILE A 184 3.39 17.84 -5.12
CA ILE A 184 2.66 18.71 -4.17
C ILE A 184 3.60 19.18 -3.04
N PRO A 185 3.41 20.39 -2.48
CA PRO A 185 4.31 20.93 -1.44
C PRO A 185 4.48 20.07 -0.20
N GLN A 186 3.46 19.27 0.16
CA GLN A 186 3.46 18.36 1.31
C GLN A 186 4.24 17.04 1.05
N GLY A 187 4.55 16.74 -0.22
CA GLY A 187 4.98 15.41 -0.65
C GLY A 187 3.90 14.33 -0.45
N PHE A 188 4.27 13.06 -0.57
CA PHE A 188 3.36 11.95 -0.24
C PHE A 188 2.99 11.97 1.25
N MET A 189 1.69 11.86 1.54
CA MET A 189 1.11 11.90 2.89
C MET A 189 0.80 10.48 3.40
N TYR A 190 1.84 9.67 3.60
CA TYR A 190 1.75 8.26 3.99
C TYR A 190 0.78 7.99 5.17
N GLU A 191 0.00 6.91 5.08
CA GLU A 191 -1.06 6.46 6.01
C GLU A 191 -2.21 7.48 6.24
N SER A 192 -2.39 8.46 5.35
CA SER A 192 -3.46 9.47 5.47
C SER A 192 -4.77 8.99 4.83
N GLY A 193 -5.31 7.88 5.36
CA GLY A 193 -6.46 7.16 4.81
C GLY A 193 -7.72 8.00 4.50
N ALA A 194 -7.98 9.10 5.21
CA ALA A 194 -9.11 10.00 4.90
C ALA A 194 -8.88 10.82 3.62
N LEU A 195 -7.61 11.13 3.30
CA LEU A 195 -7.19 11.77 2.06
C LEU A 195 -7.11 10.73 0.92
N HIS A 196 -6.54 9.54 1.18
CA HIS A 196 -6.51 8.45 0.19
C HIS A 196 -7.92 7.98 -0.22
N ALA A 197 -8.90 8.03 0.69
CA ALA A 197 -10.31 7.84 0.35
C ALA A 197 -10.84 8.94 -0.60
N GLY A 198 -10.34 10.18 -0.48
CA GLY A 198 -10.56 11.25 -1.46
C GLY A 198 -9.95 10.92 -2.81
N ASP A 199 -8.72 10.41 -2.82
CA ASP A 199 -8.01 9.98 -4.02
C ASP A 199 -8.78 8.88 -4.77
N VAL A 200 -9.39 7.94 -4.04
CA VAL A 200 -10.34 6.94 -4.58
C VAL A 200 -11.58 7.59 -5.17
N SER A 201 -12.32 8.40 -4.40
CA SER A 201 -13.56 9.05 -4.85
C SER A 201 -13.34 9.89 -6.12
N PHE A 202 -12.33 10.76 -6.12
CA PHE A 202 -12.07 11.68 -7.24
C PHE A 202 -11.36 11.01 -8.40
N GLY A 203 -10.48 10.03 -8.15
CA GLY A 203 -9.85 9.23 -9.20
C GLY A 203 -10.88 8.45 -9.99
N LEU A 204 -11.88 7.87 -9.32
CA LEU A 204 -13.03 7.24 -9.96
C LEU A 204 -13.88 8.24 -10.77
N GLN A 205 -14.09 9.46 -10.28
CA GLN A 205 -14.81 10.50 -11.04
C GLN A 205 -14.06 10.91 -12.31
N ALA A 206 -12.74 11.11 -12.24
CA ALA A 206 -11.90 11.43 -13.37
C ALA A 206 -11.84 10.27 -14.39
N ALA A 207 -11.69 9.03 -13.93
CA ALA A 207 -11.73 7.85 -14.79
C ALA A 207 -13.09 7.67 -15.47
N ARG A 208 -14.21 7.92 -14.78
CA ARG A 208 -15.56 7.93 -15.38
C ARG A 208 -15.71 8.97 -16.49
N LYS A 209 -15.07 10.15 -16.39
CA LYS A 209 -15.06 11.18 -17.47
C LYS A 209 -14.44 10.63 -18.76
N ALA A 210 -13.34 9.86 -18.68
CA ALA A 210 -12.68 9.28 -19.85
C ALA A 210 -13.31 7.97 -20.36
N LEU A 211 -13.77 7.10 -19.46
CA LEU A 211 -14.29 5.78 -19.79
C LEU A 211 -15.76 5.83 -20.24
N GLY A 212 -16.54 6.75 -19.67
CA GLY A 212 -17.94 6.96 -20.02
C GLY A 212 -18.78 5.68 -19.88
N LYS A 213 -19.59 5.38 -20.90
CA LYS A 213 -20.48 4.21 -20.92
C LYS A 213 -19.77 2.85 -21.00
N ARG A 214 -18.43 2.81 -21.09
CA ARG A 214 -17.66 1.57 -21.10
C ARG A 214 -17.65 0.87 -19.74
N ILE A 215 -17.88 1.61 -18.65
CA ILE A 215 -17.85 1.08 -17.28
C ILE A 215 -19.18 1.29 -16.56
N THR A 216 -19.44 0.48 -15.53
CA THR A 216 -20.63 0.59 -14.68
C THR A 216 -20.64 1.89 -13.87
N LYS A 217 -21.83 2.37 -13.49
CA LYS A 217 -21.92 3.35 -12.41
C LYS A 217 -21.62 2.67 -11.07
N GLU A 218 -22.07 1.43 -10.93
CA GLU A 218 -21.82 0.54 -9.81
C GLU A 218 -20.32 0.24 -9.66
N TRP A 219 -19.80 0.25 -8.42
CA TRP A 219 -18.38 -0.01 -8.15
C TRP A 219 -18.13 -0.55 -6.73
N VAL A 220 -16.97 -1.19 -6.56
CA VAL A 220 -16.46 -1.73 -5.28
C VAL A 220 -15.01 -1.28 -5.12
N VAL A 221 -14.59 -1.01 -3.88
CA VAL A 221 -13.17 -0.75 -3.54
C VAL A 221 -12.56 -1.98 -2.87
N ILE A 222 -11.29 -2.27 -3.17
CA ILE A 222 -10.52 -3.34 -2.54
C ILE A 222 -9.06 -2.90 -2.35
N GLY A 223 -8.47 -3.21 -1.20
CA GLY A 223 -7.06 -2.95 -0.96
C GLY A 223 -6.45 -3.72 0.21
N HIS A 224 -5.13 -3.60 0.31
CA HIS A 224 -4.29 -4.31 1.29
C HIS A 224 -3.39 -3.37 2.10
N SER A 225 -3.19 -3.62 3.39
CA SER A 225 -2.29 -2.82 4.26
C SER A 225 -2.77 -1.35 4.41
N GLU A 226 -1.94 -0.35 4.11
CA GLU A 226 -2.35 1.05 3.88
C GLU A 226 -3.55 1.16 2.90
N GLY A 227 -3.57 0.31 1.87
CA GLY A 227 -4.67 0.21 0.92
C GLY A 227 -5.92 -0.45 1.50
N GLY A 228 -5.77 -1.32 2.50
CA GLY A 228 -6.86 -1.93 3.25
C GLY A 228 -7.51 -0.91 4.18
N MET A 229 -6.71 -0.08 4.85
CA MET A 229 -7.19 1.13 5.53
C MET A 229 -7.91 2.03 4.52
N THR A 230 -7.33 2.31 3.35
CA THR A 230 -7.93 3.19 2.35
C THR A 230 -9.27 2.67 1.84
N ALA A 231 -9.41 1.36 1.62
CA ALA A 231 -10.68 0.73 1.26
C ALA A 231 -11.75 0.91 2.36
N TRP A 232 -11.38 0.73 3.62
CA TRP A 232 -12.26 0.97 4.78
C TRP A 232 -12.67 2.45 4.86
N ARG A 233 -11.71 3.38 4.84
CA ARG A 233 -11.96 4.83 4.93
C ARG A 233 -12.71 5.37 3.71
N THR A 234 -12.69 4.66 2.58
CA THR A 234 -13.56 4.93 1.41
C THR A 234 -15.03 4.61 1.70
N ASP A 235 -15.34 3.49 2.34
CA ASP A 235 -16.73 3.13 2.71
C ASP A 235 -17.34 4.19 3.65
N GLU A 236 -16.57 4.57 4.67
CA GLU A 236 -16.91 5.65 5.61
C GLU A 236 -17.03 7.02 4.93
N ARG A 237 -16.22 7.29 3.90
CA ARG A 237 -16.28 8.54 3.12
C ARG A 237 -17.54 8.59 2.26
N GLU A 238 -17.91 7.50 1.61
CA GLU A 238 -19.16 7.43 0.83
C GLU A 238 -20.41 7.62 1.72
N ALA A 239 -20.31 7.40 3.03
CA ALA A 239 -21.38 7.65 3.99
C ALA A 239 -21.47 9.11 4.45
N LYS A 240 -20.41 9.92 4.24
CA LYS A 240 -20.36 11.32 4.68
C LYS A 240 -21.25 12.20 3.78
N PRO A 241 -22.11 13.06 4.35
CA PRO A 241 -22.98 13.94 3.57
C PRO A 241 -22.22 14.75 2.51
N GLY A 242 -22.67 14.67 1.26
CA GLY A 242 -22.07 15.38 0.13
C GLY A 242 -20.73 14.84 -0.39
N LYS A 243 -20.20 13.73 0.17
CA LYS A 243 -18.94 13.12 -0.28
C LYS A 243 -19.12 11.85 -1.13
N ALA A 244 -20.33 11.30 -1.20
CA ALA A 244 -20.64 10.11 -1.98
C ALA A 244 -20.41 10.29 -3.50
N THR A 245 -19.54 9.47 -4.07
CA THR A 245 -19.27 9.31 -5.50
C THR A 245 -20.40 8.58 -6.23
N GLY A 246 -21.20 7.83 -5.48
CA GLY A 246 -22.45 7.22 -5.93
C GLY A 246 -22.28 5.94 -6.75
N GLY A 247 -23.23 5.02 -6.60
CA GLY A 247 -23.13 3.66 -7.13
C GLY A 247 -22.19 2.74 -6.33
N PHE A 248 -21.74 3.17 -5.15
CA PHE A 248 -20.89 2.35 -4.31
C PHE A 248 -21.63 1.11 -3.80
N LEU A 249 -21.02 -0.07 -3.92
CA LEU A 249 -21.62 -1.36 -3.57
C LEU A 249 -20.91 -2.08 -2.40
N GLY A 250 -19.76 -1.59 -1.94
CA GLY A 250 -19.03 -2.14 -0.79
C GLY A 250 -17.53 -1.97 -0.85
N ALA A 251 -16.88 -2.27 0.29
CA ALA A 251 -15.42 -2.31 0.44
C ALA A 251 -14.90 -3.70 0.82
N VAL A 252 -13.71 -4.04 0.34
CA VAL A 252 -12.90 -5.16 0.84
C VAL A 252 -11.61 -4.61 1.45
N ALA A 253 -11.50 -4.65 2.76
CA ALA A 253 -10.36 -4.14 3.53
C ALA A 253 -9.51 -5.32 4.04
N ILE A 254 -8.33 -5.51 3.45
CA ILE A 254 -7.44 -6.65 3.75
C ILE A 254 -6.26 -6.14 4.59
N ALA A 255 -6.04 -6.74 5.76
CA ALA A 255 -4.99 -6.37 6.72
C ALA A 255 -4.88 -4.84 6.96
N PRO A 256 -5.97 -4.15 7.37
CA PRO A 256 -6.05 -2.69 7.26
C PRO A 256 -5.25 -1.96 8.35
N ALA A 257 -4.36 -1.03 7.95
CA ALA A 257 -3.52 -0.22 8.84
C ALA A 257 -4.27 0.93 9.56
N LEU A 258 -5.34 0.62 10.30
CA LEU A 258 -6.31 1.61 10.79
C LEU A 258 -5.80 2.54 11.91
N GLN A 259 -4.82 2.10 12.70
CA GLN A 259 -4.35 2.79 13.92
C GLN A 259 -2.82 2.82 14.08
N PRO A 260 -2.06 3.55 13.23
CA PRO A 260 -0.61 3.74 13.40
C PRO A 260 -0.17 4.12 14.83
N ILE A 261 -0.97 4.91 15.56
CA ILE A 261 -0.77 5.28 16.97
C ILE A 261 -0.69 4.09 17.94
N LYS A 262 -1.28 2.94 17.61
CA LYS A 262 -1.15 1.69 18.38
C LYS A 262 -0.18 0.71 17.75
N LEU A 263 -0.18 0.60 16.42
CA LEU A 263 0.67 -0.33 15.68
C LEU A 263 2.17 -0.09 15.95
N ILE A 264 2.60 1.17 16.01
CA ILE A 264 4.03 1.52 16.17
C ILE A 264 4.53 1.23 17.61
N PRO A 265 3.85 1.65 18.70
CA PRO A 265 4.22 1.20 20.05
C PRO A 265 4.18 -0.32 20.23
N GLU A 266 3.23 -1.00 19.59
CA GLU A 266 3.10 -2.46 19.69
C GLU A 266 4.24 -3.19 18.97
N SER A 267 4.70 -2.71 17.81
CA SER A 267 5.87 -3.29 17.12
C SER A 267 7.13 -3.17 17.99
N PHE A 268 7.34 -2.02 18.63
CA PHE A 268 8.44 -1.81 19.58
C PHE A 268 8.34 -2.76 20.79
N ARG A 269 7.13 -2.94 21.34
CA ARG A 269 6.87 -3.85 22.47
C ARG A 269 7.14 -5.32 22.10
N ARG A 270 6.74 -5.73 20.89
CA ARG A 270 6.96 -7.10 20.36
C ARG A 270 8.44 -7.36 20.06
N ALA A 271 9.16 -6.37 19.52
CA ALA A 271 10.59 -6.44 19.21
C ALA A 271 11.49 -6.58 20.47
N LYS A 272 11.12 -5.96 21.60
CA LYS A 272 11.91 -5.92 22.84
C LYS A 272 13.29 -5.28 22.58
N ASP A 273 14.38 -5.99 22.88
CA ASP A 273 15.76 -5.58 22.55
C ASP A 273 16.24 -6.11 21.18
N GLY A 274 15.38 -6.80 20.42
CA GLY A 274 15.68 -7.27 19.07
C GLY A 274 15.46 -6.20 17.99
N PRO A 275 15.73 -6.55 16.71
CA PRO A 275 15.37 -5.70 15.58
C PRO A 275 13.87 -5.37 15.57
N ALA A 276 13.53 -4.12 15.29
CA ALA A 276 12.13 -3.68 15.23
C ALA A 276 11.38 -4.21 14.00
N GLY A 277 12.11 -4.63 12.95
CA GLY A 277 11.50 -4.96 11.64
C GLY A 277 10.93 -3.73 10.92
N ASP A 278 11.27 -2.53 11.41
CA ASP A 278 10.53 -1.31 11.13
C ASP A 278 11.18 -0.44 10.04
N VAL A 279 10.31 0.21 9.28
CA VAL A 279 10.57 1.13 8.16
C VAL A 279 9.38 2.07 8.01
N VAL A 280 8.16 1.55 8.22
CA VAL A 280 6.91 2.30 8.12
C VAL A 280 6.83 3.45 9.12
N SER A 281 7.33 3.29 10.35
CA SER A 281 7.33 4.40 11.32
C SER A 281 8.28 5.54 10.94
N ILE A 282 9.38 5.23 10.24
CA ILE A 282 10.35 6.20 9.74
C ILE A 282 9.80 6.93 8.51
N PHE A 283 9.09 6.23 7.62
CA PHE A 283 8.34 6.86 6.53
C PHE A 283 7.20 7.74 7.05
N LEU A 284 6.50 7.29 8.09
CA LEU A 284 5.42 8.06 8.71
C LEU A 284 5.97 9.30 9.41
N LEU A 285 7.02 9.20 10.23
CA LEU A 285 7.61 10.36 10.89
C LEU A 285 8.11 11.42 9.88
N GLN A 286 8.65 11.01 8.74
CA GLN A 286 9.00 11.94 7.65
C GLN A 286 7.78 12.60 7.01
N SER A 287 6.68 11.85 6.79
CA SER A 287 5.40 12.38 6.32
C SER A 287 4.82 13.41 7.31
N ILE A 288 4.77 13.06 8.59
CA ILE A 288 4.33 13.93 9.68
C ILE A 288 5.19 15.20 9.75
N SER A 289 6.51 15.10 9.64
CA SER A 289 7.41 16.25 9.72
C SER A 289 7.23 17.26 8.57
N ARG A 290 6.84 16.79 7.38
CA ARG A 290 6.45 17.68 6.26
C ARG A 290 5.11 18.39 6.49
N LEU A 291 4.18 17.74 7.19
CA LEU A 291 2.85 18.29 7.50
C LEU A 291 2.86 19.22 8.73
N PHE A 292 3.70 18.94 9.72
CA PHE A 292 3.71 19.60 11.03
C PHE A 292 5.14 20.03 11.41
N PRO A 293 5.53 21.31 11.16
CA PRO A 293 6.88 21.82 11.48
C PRO A 293 7.28 21.80 12.96
N SER A 294 6.33 21.50 13.85
CA SER A 294 6.50 21.21 15.27
C SER A 294 7.18 19.87 15.54
N ILE A 295 7.05 18.90 14.63
CA ILE A 295 7.65 17.57 14.71
C ILE A 295 8.80 17.52 13.69
N LYS A 296 10.04 17.36 14.16
CA LYS A 296 11.23 17.26 13.31
C LYS A 296 11.89 15.90 13.45
N VAL A 297 12.27 15.29 12.34
CA VAL A 297 12.81 13.92 12.33
C VAL A 297 14.08 13.81 13.21
N GLU A 298 14.93 14.83 13.18
CA GLU A 298 16.20 14.91 13.91
C GLU A 298 16.08 14.92 15.45
N ASP A 299 14.94 15.37 15.98
CA ASP A 299 14.67 15.41 17.42
C ASP A 299 14.37 14.01 17.99
N TYR A 300 13.95 13.07 17.14
CA TYR A 300 13.50 11.74 17.54
C TYR A 300 14.42 10.61 17.09
N VAL A 301 14.93 10.63 15.85
CA VAL A 301 15.72 9.52 15.30
C VAL A 301 17.21 9.65 15.62
N THR A 302 17.93 8.53 15.67
CA THR A 302 19.39 8.52 15.91
C THR A 302 20.18 9.04 14.71
N ASP A 303 21.46 9.30 14.93
CA ASP A 303 22.40 9.67 13.86
C ASP A 303 22.59 8.53 12.83
N ILE A 304 22.33 7.27 13.21
CA ILE A 304 22.29 6.11 12.29
C ILE A 304 21.15 6.32 11.28
N VAL A 305 19.96 6.69 11.74
CA VAL A 305 18.80 6.89 10.87
C VAL A 305 18.93 8.18 10.07
N LEU A 306 19.26 9.30 10.72
CA LEU A 306 19.43 10.61 10.07
C LEU A 306 20.35 10.52 8.86
N SER A 307 21.49 9.85 9.03
CA SER A 307 22.50 9.75 7.99
C SER A 307 22.19 8.69 6.92
N ARG A 308 21.12 7.89 7.10
CA ARG A 308 20.57 6.94 6.12
C ARG A 308 19.32 7.43 5.39
N ILE A 309 18.63 8.49 5.83
CA ILE A 309 17.42 9.03 5.17
C ILE A 309 17.68 9.32 3.69
N ALA A 310 18.74 10.05 3.38
CA ALA A 310 19.12 10.36 1.99
C ALA A 310 19.51 9.12 1.14
N LEU A 311 19.71 7.95 1.75
CA LEU A 311 19.84 6.67 1.04
C LEU A 311 18.47 6.01 0.84
N ALA A 312 17.60 6.03 1.85
CA ALA A 312 16.25 5.48 1.78
C ALA A 312 15.40 6.21 0.72
N ASP A 313 15.51 7.54 0.65
CA ASP A 313 14.80 8.40 -0.30
C ASP A 313 15.24 8.20 -1.77
N GLN A 314 16.37 7.52 -2.01
CA GLN A 314 16.75 7.13 -3.37
C GLN A 314 15.95 5.93 -3.88
N GLY A 315 15.31 5.16 -2.99
CA GLY A 315 14.53 3.96 -3.32
C GLY A 315 13.13 4.00 -2.75
N CYS A 316 12.57 2.81 -2.52
CA CYS A 316 11.21 2.60 -2.04
C CYS A 316 11.21 1.64 -0.82
N ILE A 317 10.11 0.94 -0.55
CA ILE A 317 9.94 0.15 0.69
C ILE A 317 11.01 -0.93 0.92
N ILE A 318 11.57 -1.55 -0.12
CA ILE A 318 12.62 -2.57 0.01
C ILE A 318 13.96 -1.91 0.38
N THR A 319 14.29 -0.76 -0.22
CA THR A 319 15.49 0.02 0.13
C THR A 319 15.40 0.52 1.57
N GLY A 320 14.27 1.10 1.98
CA GLY A 320 14.02 1.52 3.36
C GLY A 320 14.10 0.34 4.34
N GLY A 321 13.42 -0.77 4.06
CA GLY A 321 13.44 -1.98 4.90
C GLY A 321 14.85 -2.57 5.05
N THR A 322 15.67 -2.50 3.99
CA THR A 322 17.08 -2.93 4.03
C THR A 322 17.95 -2.02 4.90
N LEU A 323 17.67 -0.72 4.94
CA LEU A 323 18.41 0.26 5.73
C LEU A 323 17.99 0.31 7.21
N TYR A 324 16.75 -0.05 7.54
CA TYR A 324 16.18 0.14 8.88
C TYR A 324 15.73 -1.16 9.59
N GLY A 325 15.25 -2.17 8.87
CA GLY A 325 14.55 -3.32 9.47
C GLY A 325 15.39 -4.21 10.41
N SER A 326 16.72 -4.17 10.28
CA SER A 326 17.66 -4.87 11.17
C SER A 326 18.04 -4.08 12.43
N LEU A 327 17.62 -2.81 12.53
CA LEU A 327 17.92 -1.95 13.68
C LEU A 327 16.97 -2.23 14.84
N THR A 328 17.51 -2.23 16.06
CA THR A 328 16.73 -2.21 17.30
C THR A 328 16.04 -0.84 17.49
N VAL A 329 15.00 -0.78 18.33
CA VAL A 329 14.31 0.49 18.66
C VAL A 329 15.30 1.56 19.16
N LYS A 330 16.30 1.18 19.95
CA LYS A 330 17.37 2.06 20.48
C LYS A 330 18.35 2.55 19.41
N GLN A 331 18.45 1.85 18.28
CA GLN A 331 19.23 2.28 17.11
C GLN A 331 18.38 3.11 16.13
N LEU A 332 17.06 2.94 16.13
CA LEU A 332 16.15 3.79 15.34
C LEU A 332 15.94 5.16 16.01
N TYR A 333 15.65 5.17 17.31
CA TYR A 333 15.17 6.35 18.03
C TYR A 333 16.05 6.74 19.22
N LYS A 334 16.36 8.04 19.32
CA LYS A 334 16.81 8.71 20.55
C LYS A 334 15.70 8.70 21.60
N ASN A 335 14.46 8.95 21.15
CA ASN A 335 13.24 8.85 21.93
C ASN A 335 12.03 8.65 20.97
N THR A 336 10.95 8.07 21.47
CA THR A 336 9.72 7.76 20.68
C THR A 336 8.55 8.69 20.99
N SER A 337 8.78 9.82 21.67
CA SER A 337 7.70 10.69 22.18
C SER A 337 6.89 11.41 21.09
N TRP A 338 7.34 11.39 19.83
CA TRP A 338 6.56 11.88 18.68
C TRP A 338 5.20 11.16 18.54
N ILE A 339 5.09 9.90 18.97
CA ILE A 339 3.85 9.11 18.96
C ILE A 339 2.82 9.64 19.97
N GLU A 340 3.27 10.39 20.97
CA GLU A 340 2.42 11.06 21.97
C GLU A 340 2.23 12.56 21.65
N HIS A 341 2.86 13.07 20.58
CA HIS A 341 2.80 14.49 20.24
C HIS A 341 1.38 14.92 19.84
N PRO A 342 0.86 16.07 20.32
CA PRO A 342 -0.51 16.50 20.03
C PRO A 342 -0.86 16.54 18.53
N ASP A 343 0.06 16.99 17.68
CA ASP A 343 -0.14 17.03 16.23
C ASP A 343 -0.20 15.64 15.58
N PHE A 344 0.50 14.64 16.12
CA PHE A 344 0.36 13.25 15.65
C PHE A 344 -0.97 12.63 16.11
N VAL A 345 -1.40 12.92 17.33
CA VAL A 345 -2.73 12.53 17.86
C VAL A 345 -3.87 13.17 17.06
N ASP A 346 -3.68 14.40 16.59
CA ASP A 346 -4.61 15.09 15.69
C ASP A 346 -4.56 14.53 14.25
N TRP A 347 -3.35 14.30 13.71
CA TRP A 347 -3.17 13.64 12.40
C TRP A 347 -3.87 12.28 12.33
N GLN A 348 -3.72 11.47 13.38
CA GLN A 348 -4.34 10.14 13.50
C GLN A 348 -5.88 10.21 13.40
N LYS A 349 -6.48 11.33 13.84
CA LYS A 349 -7.93 11.56 13.77
C LYS A 349 -8.36 12.19 12.44
N ARG A 350 -7.64 13.20 11.95
CA ARG A 350 -8.07 14.01 10.79
C ARG A 350 -7.58 13.47 9.45
N TYR A 351 -6.30 13.14 9.34
CA TYR A 351 -5.65 12.75 8.08
C TYR A 351 -5.73 11.25 7.84
N ASN A 352 -5.36 10.45 8.85
CA ASN A 352 -5.59 9.01 8.80
C ASN A 352 -7.11 8.73 8.81
N GLY A 353 -7.85 9.42 9.70
CA GLY A 353 -9.32 9.32 9.79
C GLY A 353 -9.82 8.34 10.84
N ALA A 354 -9.03 8.04 11.90
CA ALA A 354 -9.40 7.01 12.85
C ALA A 354 -10.53 7.42 13.79
N GLY A 355 -11.47 6.48 13.97
CA GLY A 355 -12.64 6.61 14.81
C GLY A 355 -13.76 5.69 14.34
N GLU A 356 -14.89 5.74 15.02
CA GLU A 356 -16.10 5.02 14.64
C GLU A 356 -16.88 5.87 13.61
N HIS A 357 -17.08 5.35 12.39
CA HIS A 357 -17.81 6.04 11.32
C HIS A 357 -18.87 5.13 10.67
N PRO A 358 -19.98 5.69 10.14
CA PRO A 358 -21.00 4.90 9.49
C PRO A 358 -20.48 4.36 8.16
N LEU A 359 -20.86 3.14 7.80
CA LEU A 359 -20.56 2.53 6.50
C LEU A 359 -21.69 2.85 5.50
N ALA A 360 -21.34 3.13 4.25
CA ALA A 360 -22.27 3.42 3.16
C ALA A 360 -22.86 2.16 2.53
N ALA A 361 -22.07 1.08 2.54
CA ALA A 361 -22.39 -0.18 1.89
C ALA A 361 -21.88 -1.37 2.73
N PRO A 362 -22.06 -2.63 2.27
CA PRO A 362 -21.46 -3.76 2.95
C PRO A 362 -19.93 -3.73 2.90
N MET A 363 -19.27 -4.04 4.01
CA MET A 363 -17.81 -4.17 4.08
C MET A 363 -17.38 -5.61 4.42
N LEU A 364 -16.36 -6.11 3.73
CA LEU A 364 -15.63 -7.33 4.07
C LEU A 364 -14.24 -6.97 4.58
N VAL A 365 -13.97 -7.28 5.84
CA VAL A 365 -12.66 -7.17 6.47
C VAL A 365 -12.00 -8.54 6.48
N ILE A 366 -10.76 -8.62 6.00
CA ILE A 366 -9.94 -9.84 5.97
C ILE A 366 -8.68 -9.57 6.79
N GLN A 367 -8.33 -10.50 7.66
CA GLN A 367 -7.17 -10.38 8.55
C GLN A 367 -6.49 -11.75 8.69
N GLY A 368 -5.16 -11.79 8.73
CA GLY A 368 -4.41 -12.96 9.17
C GLY A 368 -4.17 -12.91 10.69
N ASP A 369 -4.27 -14.03 11.40
CA ASP A 369 -4.04 -14.07 12.86
C ASP A 369 -2.56 -14.11 13.27
N ASP A 370 -1.68 -14.53 12.36
CA ASP A 370 -0.21 -14.44 12.50
C ASP A 370 0.35 -13.13 11.87
N ASP A 371 -0.49 -12.12 11.65
CA ASP A 371 -0.05 -10.82 11.10
C ASP A 371 0.93 -10.10 12.04
N ILE A 372 2.12 -9.82 11.51
CA ILE A 372 3.26 -9.23 12.22
C ILE A 372 3.34 -7.70 12.13
N LEU A 373 2.44 -7.05 11.39
CA LEU A 373 2.51 -5.61 11.07
C LEU A 373 1.23 -4.84 11.42
N THR A 374 0.04 -5.33 11.02
CA THR A 374 -1.25 -4.66 11.31
C THR A 374 -2.07 -5.32 12.42
N TYR A 375 -1.51 -6.34 13.09
CA TYR A 375 -1.95 -6.98 14.33
C TYR A 375 -3.47 -7.20 14.49
N ALA A 376 -3.89 -8.46 14.34
CA ALA A 376 -5.29 -8.85 14.28
C ALA A 376 -6.16 -8.33 15.44
N GLU A 377 -5.60 -8.13 16.64
CA GLU A 377 -6.33 -7.57 17.77
C GLU A 377 -6.85 -6.14 17.54
N TYR A 378 -6.14 -5.29 16.78
CA TYR A 378 -6.55 -3.91 16.54
C TYR A 378 -7.54 -3.80 15.38
N ALA A 379 -7.33 -4.57 14.30
CA ALA A 379 -8.33 -4.69 13.23
C ALA A 379 -9.66 -5.24 13.77
N GLU A 380 -9.61 -6.19 14.71
CA GLU A 380 -10.80 -6.68 15.42
C GLU A 380 -11.38 -5.63 16.39
N GLU A 381 -10.55 -4.82 17.07
CA GLU A 381 -11.01 -3.71 17.92
C GLU A 381 -11.81 -2.68 17.11
N ASP A 382 -11.27 -2.18 16.00
CA ASP A 382 -11.95 -1.23 15.09
C ASP A 382 -13.26 -1.80 14.54
N PHE A 383 -13.25 -3.07 14.11
CA PHE A 383 -14.45 -3.74 13.61
C PHE A 383 -15.53 -3.81 14.70
N ASN A 384 -15.16 -4.26 15.92
CA ASN A 384 -16.09 -4.35 17.03
C ASN A 384 -16.63 -2.96 17.45
N ALA A 385 -15.79 -1.93 17.44
CA ALA A 385 -16.19 -0.56 17.78
C ALA A 385 -17.20 0.01 16.76
N THR A 386 -16.87 -0.07 15.46
CA THR A 386 -17.76 0.35 14.37
C THR A 386 -19.08 -0.40 14.40
N CYS A 387 -19.07 -1.72 14.56
CA CYS A 387 -20.28 -2.55 14.66
C CYS A 387 -21.14 -2.27 15.89
N LYS A 388 -20.51 -1.93 17.03
CA LYS A 388 -21.22 -1.52 18.25
C LYS A 388 -21.87 -0.14 18.09
N LYS A 389 -21.20 0.77 17.38
CA LYS A 389 -21.69 2.13 17.12
C LYS A 389 -22.79 2.18 16.05
N TYR A 390 -22.67 1.34 15.03
CA TYR A 390 -23.56 1.27 13.87
C TYR A 390 -24.10 -0.17 13.69
N PRO A 391 -24.98 -0.66 14.58
CA PRO A 391 -25.47 -2.05 14.54
C PRO A 391 -26.30 -2.39 13.29
N GLU A 392 -26.77 -1.37 12.57
CA GLU A 392 -27.49 -1.53 11.29
C GLU A 392 -26.57 -1.64 10.07
N SER A 393 -25.26 -1.39 10.23
CA SER A 393 -24.26 -1.62 9.18
C SER A 393 -24.15 -3.10 8.85
N THR A 394 -23.85 -3.40 7.59
CA THR A 394 -23.59 -4.76 7.13
C THR A 394 -22.07 -4.95 7.04
N ALA A 395 -21.48 -5.75 7.92
CA ALA A 395 -20.04 -6.01 7.85
C ALA A 395 -19.67 -7.46 8.18
N GLU A 396 -18.71 -8.00 7.44
CA GLU A 396 -18.13 -9.33 7.68
C GLU A 396 -16.67 -9.19 8.05
N TYR A 397 -16.23 -9.88 9.10
CA TYR A 397 -14.81 -10.05 9.44
C TYR A 397 -14.42 -11.51 9.22
N ARG A 398 -13.36 -11.75 8.45
CA ARG A 398 -12.81 -13.09 8.20
C ARG A 398 -11.36 -13.14 8.68
N LEU A 399 -11.15 -13.87 9.76
CA LEU A 399 -9.83 -14.13 10.33
C LEU A 399 -9.28 -15.44 9.74
N TYR A 400 -8.17 -15.39 9.01
CA TYR A 400 -7.52 -16.54 8.39
C TYR A 400 -6.42 -17.06 9.33
N HIS A 401 -6.56 -18.33 9.71
CA HIS A 401 -5.66 -18.98 10.65
C HIS A 401 -4.33 -19.36 9.99
N LYS A 402 -3.21 -19.09 10.67
CA LYS A 402 -1.84 -19.35 10.21
C LYS A 402 -1.47 -18.56 8.96
N THR A 403 -1.93 -17.31 8.85
CA THR A 403 -1.52 -16.42 7.77
C THR A 403 -0.98 -15.10 8.30
N ASP A 404 0.16 -14.71 7.76
CA ASP A 404 0.78 -13.41 8.03
C ASP A 404 0.11 -12.28 7.23
N HIS A 405 0.70 -11.09 7.34
CA HIS A 405 0.24 -9.86 6.67
C HIS A 405 0.01 -10.06 5.16
N GLY A 406 1.01 -10.56 4.41
CA GLY A 406 0.91 -10.71 2.95
C GLY A 406 0.15 -11.96 2.51
N LEU A 407 0.25 -13.05 3.28
CA LEU A 407 -0.42 -14.30 2.95
C LEU A 407 -1.95 -14.19 3.05
N ALA A 408 -2.47 -13.36 3.96
CA ALA A 408 -3.90 -13.07 4.10
C ALA A 408 -4.55 -12.58 2.79
N LEU A 409 -3.84 -11.76 2.00
CA LEU A 409 -4.29 -11.31 0.67
C LEU A 409 -4.39 -12.49 -0.33
N SER A 410 -3.39 -13.37 -0.34
CA SER A 410 -3.32 -14.47 -1.31
C SER A 410 -4.34 -15.58 -1.01
N VAL A 411 -4.51 -15.97 0.25
CA VAL A 411 -5.44 -17.07 0.59
C VAL A 411 -6.92 -16.67 0.50
N SER A 412 -7.23 -15.37 0.61
CA SER A 412 -8.60 -14.87 0.63
C SER A 412 -9.18 -14.56 -0.75
N MET A 413 -8.40 -14.70 -1.83
CA MET A 413 -8.89 -14.48 -3.20
C MET A 413 -10.13 -15.31 -3.55
N ALA A 414 -10.15 -16.58 -3.14
CA ALA A 414 -11.28 -17.48 -3.35
C ALA A 414 -12.56 -17.03 -2.62
N ASP A 415 -12.43 -16.16 -1.62
CA ASP A 415 -13.50 -15.67 -0.76
C ASP A 415 -13.96 -14.26 -1.16
N PHE A 416 -13.02 -13.34 -1.45
CA PHE A 416 -13.38 -11.98 -1.82
C PHE A 416 -13.87 -11.86 -3.26
N PHE A 417 -13.38 -12.66 -4.22
CA PHE A 417 -13.87 -12.57 -5.60
C PHE A 417 -15.38 -12.89 -5.72
N PRO A 418 -15.90 -14.00 -5.14
CA PRO A 418 -17.34 -14.25 -5.11
C PRO A 418 -18.10 -13.17 -4.32
N TRP A 419 -17.55 -12.66 -3.21
CA TRP A 419 -18.20 -11.61 -2.43
C TRP A 419 -18.35 -10.29 -3.22
N ILE A 420 -17.33 -9.91 -4.00
CA ILE A 420 -17.36 -8.77 -4.92
C ILE A 420 -18.41 -9.01 -6.02
N GLU A 421 -18.42 -10.19 -6.63
CA GLU A 421 -19.41 -10.55 -7.65
C GLU A 421 -20.85 -10.48 -7.08
N ASP A 422 -21.09 -11.00 -5.87
CA ASP A 422 -22.36 -10.93 -5.17
C ASP A 422 -22.86 -9.48 -5.02
N ARG A 423 -21.97 -8.50 -4.84
CA ARG A 423 -22.34 -7.07 -4.83
C ARG A 423 -22.94 -6.64 -6.16
N PHE A 424 -22.26 -6.93 -7.28
CA PHE A 424 -22.75 -6.59 -8.63
C PHE A 424 -24.01 -7.37 -9.01
N ASN A 425 -24.15 -8.60 -8.53
CA ASN A 425 -25.34 -9.44 -8.69
C ASN A 425 -26.49 -9.08 -7.74
N LYS A 426 -26.29 -8.07 -6.86
CA LYS A 426 -27.30 -7.56 -5.90
C LYS A 426 -27.79 -8.64 -4.92
N VAL A 427 -26.92 -9.58 -4.58
CA VAL A 427 -27.18 -10.60 -3.55
C VAL A 427 -27.32 -9.89 -2.21
N LYS A 428 -28.46 -10.11 -1.54
CA LYS A 428 -28.77 -9.46 -0.27
C LYS A 428 -27.93 -10.07 0.85
N LEU A 429 -27.27 -9.21 1.61
CA LEU A 429 -26.79 -9.55 2.95
C LEU A 429 -27.80 -9.11 4.01
N ASN A 430 -27.80 -9.83 5.12
CA ASN A 430 -28.49 -9.42 6.34
C ASN A 430 -27.75 -8.23 6.97
N LYS A 431 -28.48 -7.34 7.64
CA LYS A 431 -27.88 -6.28 8.46
C LYS A 431 -27.15 -6.86 9.67
N GLY A 432 -26.27 -6.05 10.25
CA GLY A 432 -25.45 -6.41 11.39
C GLY A 432 -24.11 -6.97 11.00
N CYS A 433 -23.27 -7.18 12.03
CA CYS A 433 -21.91 -7.63 11.84
C CYS A 433 -21.73 -9.11 12.16
N LYS A 434 -20.93 -9.80 11.33
CA LYS A 434 -20.57 -11.20 11.50
C LYS A 434 -19.06 -11.37 11.53
N LYS A 435 -18.54 -12.17 12.46
CA LYS A 435 -17.14 -12.61 12.47
C LYS A 435 -17.05 -14.10 12.17
N THR A 436 -16.07 -14.51 11.38
CA THR A 436 -15.82 -15.91 10.99
C THR A 436 -14.33 -16.19 11.06
N VAL A 437 -13.94 -17.37 11.56
CA VAL A 437 -12.55 -17.85 11.50
C VAL A 437 -12.45 -18.89 10.40
N ILE A 438 -11.56 -18.66 9.43
CA ILE A 438 -11.24 -19.57 8.34
C ILE A 438 -9.99 -20.35 8.72
N LYS A 439 -10.06 -21.69 8.67
CA LYS A 439 -8.94 -22.57 8.99
C LYS A 439 -8.42 -23.24 7.71
N PRO A 440 -7.10 -23.44 7.57
CA PRO A 440 -6.56 -24.16 6.42
C PRO A 440 -7.01 -25.63 6.48
N VAL A 441 -7.24 -26.22 5.30
CA VAL A 441 -7.71 -27.62 5.17
C VAL A 441 -6.61 -28.62 5.56
N THR A 442 -5.35 -28.22 5.48
CA THR A 442 -4.17 -28.99 5.89
C THR A 442 -3.18 -28.07 6.60
N ASP A 443 -2.23 -28.65 7.34
CA ASP A 443 -1.07 -27.91 7.86
C ASP A 443 0.10 -27.78 6.85
N ASN A 444 -0.12 -28.22 5.59
CA ASN A 444 0.90 -28.34 4.56
C ASN A 444 0.57 -27.40 3.37
N PHE A 445 0.74 -26.09 3.56
CA PHE A 445 0.55 -25.07 2.53
C PHE A 445 1.74 -24.11 2.45
N GLY A 446 1.88 -23.41 1.33
CA GLY A 446 2.95 -22.43 1.14
C GLY A 446 2.70 -21.18 1.98
N LEU A 447 3.67 -20.80 2.80
CA LEU A 447 3.63 -19.60 3.63
C LEU A 447 4.20 -18.36 2.92
N THR A 448 4.90 -18.54 1.80
CA THR A 448 5.59 -17.47 1.08
C THR A 448 4.69 -16.79 0.06
N SER A 449 4.48 -15.48 0.20
CA SER A 449 3.95 -14.65 -0.89
C SER A 449 4.89 -14.70 -2.10
N GLN A 450 4.33 -14.73 -3.32
CA GLN A 450 5.10 -14.80 -4.56
C GLN A 450 5.34 -13.40 -5.15
N ASP A 451 6.60 -13.09 -5.49
CA ASP A 451 6.98 -11.90 -6.25
C ASP A 451 7.15 -12.26 -7.73
N TRP A 452 6.50 -11.50 -8.62
CA TRP A 452 6.44 -11.79 -10.05
C TRP A 452 7.37 -10.87 -10.84
N GLN A 453 8.58 -11.37 -11.11
CA GLN A 453 9.52 -10.72 -12.01
C GLN A 453 9.41 -11.30 -13.42
N VAL A 454 9.10 -10.45 -14.41
CA VAL A 454 9.27 -10.80 -15.82
C VAL A 454 10.74 -10.62 -16.19
N ALA A 455 11.42 -11.74 -16.47
CA ALA A 455 12.73 -11.71 -17.09
C ALA A 455 12.60 -11.17 -18.53
N LEU A 456 13.54 -10.29 -18.91
CA LEU A 456 13.59 -9.60 -20.20
C LEU A 456 14.94 -9.86 -20.89
#